data_AF-A0A4P7WWP1-F1
#
_entry.id   AF-A0A4P7WWP1-F1
#
_cell.length_a   1.000
_cell.length_b   1.000
_cell.length_c   1.000
_cell.angle_alpha   90.00
_cell.angle_beta   90.00
_cell.angle_gamma   90.00
#
_symmetry.space_group_name_H-M   'P 1'
#
loop_
_entity.id
_entity.type
_entity.pdbx_description
1 polymer ?
#
loop_
_entity_poly.entity_id
_entity_poly.type
_entity_poly.pdbx_seq_one_letter_code
_entity_poly.pdbx_strand_id
1 'polypeptide(L)'
;MNSQKIINTIFLLLIVTTSAFSQVTSSKTTIVENVNASKAGLIHVLNKTGDTIILKSNTEIYRFSFLFHSQKESVLMDLGSKEARIPLHHFEVGRYTVVAYREDAVYPISLNRMEAIAKPTDAIADLEEDVLRASLSSTEQLKRGMPDRETFLATMAAKAEKSKAEKEQIGRFRREVEARAKKEQALALVREKELRARLKKRAEEKALSARSLVEADRLRAEKDRAEAKKKKTRNSLVIN
;
A
#
# COMPACT_ATOMS: atom_id res chain seq x y z
N MET A 1 -34.73 54.76 -19.68
CA MET A 1 -34.24 53.45 -20.17
C MET A 1 -35.35 52.44 -19.93
N ASN A 2 -36.02 51.96 -20.98
CA ASN A 2 -37.33 51.30 -20.86
C ASN A 2 -37.25 50.02 -20.02
N SER A 3 -38.09 49.92 -18.99
CA SER A 3 -38.18 48.74 -18.10
C SER A 3 -38.38 47.44 -18.88
N GLN A 4 -39.03 47.50 -20.05
CA GLN A 4 -39.17 46.37 -20.98
C GLN A 4 -37.83 45.84 -21.49
N LYS A 5 -36.87 46.71 -21.79
CA LYS A 5 -35.54 46.30 -22.26
C LYS A 5 -34.77 45.61 -21.13
N ILE A 6 -34.92 46.09 -19.89
CA ILE A 6 -34.28 45.48 -18.71
C ILE A 6 -34.87 44.09 -18.45
N ILE A 7 -36.19 43.94 -18.49
CA ILE A 7 -36.87 42.66 -18.31
C ILE A 7 -36.46 41.66 -19.40
N ASN A 8 -36.42 42.10 -20.67
CA ASN A 8 -36.00 41.23 -21.77
C ASN A 8 -34.53 40.80 -21.64
N THR A 9 -33.64 41.67 -21.16
CA THR A 9 -32.24 41.32 -20.92
C THR A 9 -32.08 40.34 -19.77
N ILE A 10 -32.82 40.50 -18.67
CA ILE A 10 -32.81 39.57 -17.53
C ILE A 10 -33.35 38.19 -17.96
N PHE A 11 -34.44 38.17 -18.73
CA PHE A 11 -35.02 36.93 -19.23
C PHE A 11 -34.07 36.19 -20.19
N LEU A 12 -33.40 36.92 -21.10
CA LEU A 12 -32.40 36.35 -21.99
C LEU A 12 -31.19 35.79 -21.21
N LEU A 13 -30.73 36.49 -20.16
CA LEU A 13 -29.64 36.03 -19.30
C LEU A 13 -30.02 34.75 -18.52
N LEU A 14 -31.29 34.62 -18.12
CA LEU A 14 -31.81 33.42 -17.45
C LEU A 14 -31.87 32.19 -18.38
N ILE A 15 -32.20 32.39 -19.65
CA ILE A 15 -32.23 31.31 -20.65
C ILE A 15 -30.81 30.84 -21.01
N VAL A 16 -29.86 31.78 -21.13
CA VAL A 16 -28.46 31.44 -21.44
C VAL A 16 -27.78 30.73 -20.27
N THR A 17 -28.10 31.09 -19.02
CA THR A 17 -27.52 30.41 -17.85
C THR A 17 -28.08 29.00 -17.64
N THR A 18 -29.37 28.76 -17.89
CA THR A 18 -29.97 27.42 -17.74
C THR A 18 -29.51 26.41 -18.80
N SER A 19 -29.15 26.87 -20.00
CA SER A 19 -28.64 26.01 -21.08
C SER A 19 -27.17 25.60 -20.90
N ALA A 20 -26.36 26.38 -20.17
CA ALA A 20 -24.96 26.05 -19.88
C ALA A 20 -24.80 24.89 -18.87
N PHE A 21 -25.77 24.67 -17.97
CA PHE A 21 -25.71 23.58 -16.98
C PHE A 21 -26.14 22.21 -17.53
N SER A 22 -26.71 22.12 -18.75
CA SER A 22 -27.18 20.85 -19.32
C SER A 22 -26.14 20.10 -20.16
N GLN A 23 -24.92 20.62 -20.32
CA GLN A 23 -23.93 20.06 -21.26
C GLN A 23 -22.79 19.26 -20.60
N VAL A 24 -22.79 19.09 -19.27
CA VAL A 24 -21.75 18.30 -18.57
C VAL A 24 -22.30 16.93 -18.18
N THR A 25 -22.74 16.16 -19.17
CA THR A 25 -22.81 14.70 -19.07
C THR A 25 -21.66 14.12 -19.89
N SER A 26 -20.44 14.46 -19.51
CA SER A 26 -19.24 13.78 -19.99
C SER A 26 -19.45 12.28 -19.77
N SER A 27 -19.53 11.50 -20.84
CA SER A 27 -19.68 10.06 -20.73
C SER A 27 -18.42 9.49 -20.08
N LYS A 28 -18.55 8.96 -18.86
CA LYS A 28 -17.42 8.39 -18.11
C LYS A 28 -16.70 7.29 -18.91
N THR A 29 -17.45 6.60 -19.76
CA THR A 29 -17.00 5.53 -20.64
C THR A 29 -17.59 5.73 -22.03
N THR A 30 -16.79 5.50 -23.07
CA THR A 30 -17.27 5.38 -24.44
C THR A 30 -16.99 3.97 -24.96
N ILE A 31 -17.95 3.42 -25.73
CA ILE A 31 -17.77 2.17 -26.45
C ILE A 31 -17.59 2.51 -27.93
N VAL A 32 -16.56 1.96 -28.55
CA VAL A 32 -16.41 2.00 -30.01
C VAL A 32 -17.22 0.84 -30.57
N GLU A 33 -18.27 1.16 -31.31
CA GLU A 33 -19.17 0.14 -31.85
C GLU A 33 -18.43 -0.81 -32.79
N ASN A 34 -18.51 -2.11 -32.49
CA ASN A 34 -18.09 -3.13 -33.42
C ASN A 34 -19.27 -3.58 -34.29
N VAL A 35 -19.32 -3.09 -35.53
CA VAL A 35 -20.37 -3.40 -36.52
C VAL A 35 -20.47 -4.92 -36.79
N ASN A 36 -19.37 -5.66 -36.70
CA ASN A 36 -19.38 -7.12 -36.89
C ASN A 36 -20.04 -7.84 -35.72
N ALA A 37 -19.85 -7.35 -34.50
CA ALA A 37 -20.51 -7.87 -33.30
C ALA A 37 -22.03 -7.62 -33.35
N SER A 38 -22.44 -6.39 -33.69
CA SER A 38 -23.86 -6.03 -33.81
C SER A 38 -24.57 -6.89 -34.87
N LYS A 39 -23.96 -7.10 -36.04
CA LYS A 39 -24.51 -7.95 -37.11
C LYS A 39 -24.65 -9.43 -36.71
N ALA A 40 -23.77 -9.91 -35.84
CA ALA A 40 -23.82 -11.28 -35.32
C ALA A 40 -24.82 -11.47 -34.16
N GLY A 41 -25.60 -10.44 -33.83
CA GLY A 41 -26.55 -10.49 -32.71
C GLY A 41 -25.89 -10.35 -31.34
N LEU A 42 -24.69 -9.79 -31.26
CA LEU A 42 -24.06 -9.36 -30.01
C LEU A 42 -24.24 -7.85 -29.83
N ILE A 43 -25.21 -7.49 -29.01
CA ILE A 43 -25.52 -6.11 -28.66
C ILE A 43 -24.69 -5.71 -27.45
N HIS A 44 -24.00 -4.57 -27.53
CA HIS A 44 -23.19 -4.03 -26.44
C HIS A 44 -23.67 -2.61 -26.13
N VAL A 45 -24.07 -2.37 -24.88
CA VAL A 45 -24.64 -1.10 -24.45
C VAL A 45 -24.10 -0.74 -23.07
N LEU A 46 -23.91 0.55 -22.81
CA LEU A 46 -23.64 1.03 -21.45
C LEU A 46 -24.96 1.24 -20.71
N ASN A 47 -24.95 0.95 -19.41
CA ASN A 47 -26.06 1.39 -18.55
C ASN A 47 -26.18 2.93 -18.54
N LYS A 48 -27.29 3.45 -18.01
CA LYS A 48 -27.57 4.90 -17.99
C LYS A 48 -26.47 5.75 -17.34
N THR A 49 -25.76 5.21 -16.35
CA THR A 49 -24.67 5.93 -15.67
C THR A 49 -23.31 5.77 -16.32
N GLY A 50 -23.17 4.89 -17.32
CA GLY A 50 -21.90 4.59 -17.98
C GLY A 50 -20.95 3.73 -17.12
N ASP A 51 -21.44 3.12 -16.05
CA ASP A 51 -20.67 2.39 -15.05
C ASP A 51 -20.72 0.86 -15.25
N THR A 52 -21.56 0.35 -16.14
CA THR A 52 -21.68 -1.09 -16.43
C THR A 52 -21.82 -1.30 -17.94
N ILE A 53 -21.05 -2.23 -18.49
CA ILE A 53 -21.24 -2.73 -19.86
C ILE A 53 -22.23 -3.88 -19.81
N ILE A 54 -23.22 -3.83 -20.68
CA ILE A 54 -24.20 -4.90 -20.86
C ILE A 54 -23.97 -5.48 -22.25
N LEU A 55 -23.52 -6.74 -22.28
CA LEU A 55 -23.40 -7.53 -23.50
C LEU A 55 -24.56 -8.50 -23.54
N LYS A 56 -25.38 -8.42 -24.59
CA LYS A 56 -26.48 -9.35 -24.85
C LYS A 56 -26.23 -10.06 -26.15
N SER A 57 -26.24 -11.38 -26.10
CA SER A 57 -26.12 -12.23 -27.28
C SER A 57 -27.40 -13.05 -27.48
N ASN A 58 -27.68 -13.37 -28.74
CA ASN A 58 -28.70 -14.35 -29.12
C ASN A 58 -28.29 -15.79 -28.73
N THR A 59 -26.99 -16.09 -28.71
CA THR A 59 -26.42 -17.37 -28.27
C THR A 59 -25.69 -17.21 -26.94
N GLU A 60 -25.19 -18.31 -26.40
CA GLU A 60 -24.44 -18.29 -25.15
C GLU A 60 -23.03 -17.67 -25.35
N ILE A 61 -22.63 -16.83 -24.39
CA ILE A 61 -21.26 -16.32 -24.27
C ILE A 61 -20.56 -17.23 -23.27
N TYR A 62 -19.65 -18.07 -23.75
CA TYR A 62 -18.94 -19.04 -22.91
C TYR A 62 -17.91 -18.37 -22.03
N ARG A 63 -17.14 -17.46 -22.63
CA ARG A 63 -16.00 -16.81 -22.00
C ARG A 63 -15.91 -15.37 -22.47
N PHE A 64 -15.38 -14.51 -21.62
CA PHE A 64 -14.91 -13.21 -22.06
C PHE A 64 -13.50 -12.94 -21.52
N SER A 65 -12.74 -12.15 -22.26
CA SER A 65 -11.42 -11.69 -21.86
C SER A 65 -11.38 -10.18 -21.81
N PHE A 66 -10.83 -9.66 -20.73
CA PHE A 66 -10.51 -8.24 -20.59
C PHE A 66 -9.03 -8.03 -20.88
N LEU A 67 -8.72 -7.18 -21.86
CA LEU A 67 -7.36 -6.76 -22.17
C LEU A 67 -7.12 -5.33 -21.70
N PHE A 68 -6.16 -5.17 -20.80
CA PHE A 68 -5.70 -3.89 -20.27
C PHE A 68 -4.55 -3.38 -21.14
N HIS A 69 -4.78 -2.35 -21.97
CA HIS A 69 -3.72 -1.88 -22.88
C HIS A 69 -2.55 -1.21 -22.14
N SER A 70 -2.81 -0.60 -20.99
CA SER A 70 -1.80 0.05 -20.15
C SER A 70 -0.88 -0.96 -19.48
N GLN A 71 -1.45 -2.04 -18.94
CA GLN A 71 -0.73 -3.01 -18.11
C GLN A 71 -0.29 -4.25 -18.89
N LYS A 72 -0.78 -4.45 -20.13
CA LYS A 72 -0.60 -5.67 -20.95
C LYS A 72 -1.05 -6.94 -20.24
N GLU A 73 -1.97 -6.81 -19.30
CA GLU A 73 -2.57 -7.92 -18.59
C GLU A 73 -3.88 -8.31 -19.28
N SER A 74 -4.22 -9.59 -19.17
CA SER A 74 -5.50 -10.10 -19.61
C SER A 74 -6.13 -10.98 -18.53
N VAL A 75 -7.41 -10.75 -18.26
CA VAL A 75 -8.19 -11.61 -17.36
C VAL A 75 -9.24 -12.34 -18.19
N LEU A 76 -9.22 -13.67 -18.14
CA LEU A 76 -10.20 -14.52 -18.79
C LEU A 76 -11.17 -15.04 -17.74
N MET A 77 -12.46 -15.04 -18.06
CA MET A 77 -13.51 -15.48 -17.15
C MET A 77 -14.54 -16.32 -17.90
N ASP A 78 -14.94 -17.43 -17.28
CA ASP A 78 -15.97 -18.33 -17.81
C ASP A 78 -17.35 -17.89 -17.32
N LEU A 79 -18.25 -17.62 -18.26
CA LEU A 79 -19.59 -17.11 -17.94
C LEU A 79 -20.67 -18.17 -18.16
N GLY A 80 -20.82 -18.66 -19.40
CA GLY A 80 -21.90 -19.56 -19.76
C GLY A 80 -23.28 -18.91 -19.60
N SER A 81 -23.48 -17.73 -20.21
CA SER A 81 -24.76 -17.00 -20.18
C SER A 81 -24.96 -16.21 -21.46
N LYS A 82 -26.21 -15.91 -21.82
CA LYS A 82 -26.55 -15.05 -22.97
C LYS A 82 -26.37 -13.56 -22.67
N GLU A 83 -26.31 -13.18 -21.40
CA GLU A 83 -26.13 -11.81 -20.95
C GLU A 83 -24.90 -11.73 -20.03
N ALA A 84 -23.99 -10.82 -20.34
CA ALA A 84 -22.86 -10.46 -19.49
C ALA A 84 -23.01 -9.01 -19.04
N ARG A 85 -23.04 -8.79 -17.73
CA ARG A 85 -23.03 -7.46 -17.11
C ARG A 85 -21.70 -7.27 -16.43
N ILE A 86 -20.94 -6.29 -16.90
CA ILE A 86 -19.57 -6.08 -16.48
C ILE A 86 -19.47 -4.72 -15.78
N PRO A 87 -19.35 -4.70 -14.45
CA PRO A 87 -19.17 -3.47 -13.69
C PRO A 87 -17.81 -2.83 -14.00
N LEU A 88 -17.80 -1.56 -14.38
CA LEU A 88 -16.61 -0.85 -14.83
C LEU A 88 -15.80 -0.19 -13.72
N HIS A 89 -16.27 -0.23 -12.47
CA HIS A 89 -15.58 0.36 -11.32
C HIS A 89 -14.32 -0.41 -10.89
N HIS A 90 -14.11 -1.60 -11.47
CA HIS A 90 -12.87 -2.38 -11.34
C HIS A 90 -11.74 -1.86 -12.23
N PHE A 91 -12.06 -1.02 -13.21
CA PHE A 91 -11.12 -0.60 -14.24
C PHE A 91 -10.72 0.86 -14.02
N GLU A 92 -9.43 1.14 -14.15
CA GLU A 92 -8.89 2.49 -14.11
C GLU A 92 -9.22 3.27 -15.40
N VAL A 93 -8.88 4.55 -15.44
CA VAL A 93 -8.99 5.35 -16.67
C VAL A 93 -8.03 4.81 -17.73
N GLY A 94 -8.50 4.62 -18.97
CA GLY A 94 -7.67 4.05 -20.03
C GLY A 94 -8.44 3.31 -21.13
N ARG A 95 -7.68 2.68 -22.03
CA ARG A 95 -8.21 1.91 -23.16
C ARG A 95 -8.25 0.42 -22.84
N TYR A 96 -9.36 -0.22 -23.19
CA TYR A 96 -9.62 -1.63 -22.93
C TYR A 96 -10.18 -2.30 -24.17
N THR A 97 -9.89 -3.59 -24.32
CA THR A 97 -10.59 -4.44 -25.28
C THR A 97 -11.26 -5.57 -24.52
N VAL A 98 -12.56 -5.71 -24.71
CA VAL A 98 -13.33 -6.84 -24.23
C VAL A 98 -13.55 -7.80 -25.37
N VAL A 99 -13.13 -9.04 -25.19
CA VAL A 99 -13.30 -10.08 -26.20
C VAL A 99 -14.35 -11.04 -25.71
N ALA A 100 -15.49 -11.13 -26.40
CA ALA A 100 -16.52 -12.12 -26.13
C ALA A 100 -16.30 -13.36 -27.00
N TYR A 101 -16.17 -14.53 -26.37
CA TYR A 101 -16.03 -15.82 -27.02
C TYR A 101 -17.38 -16.52 -27.06
N ARG A 102 -17.83 -16.81 -28.27
CA ARG A 102 -19.02 -17.61 -28.56
C ARG A 102 -18.61 -18.85 -29.35
N GLU A 103 -19.53 -19.79 -29.52
CA GLU A 103 -19.30 -21.00 -30.31
C GLU A 103 -18.97 -20.68 -31.78
N ASP A 104 -19.64 -19.66 -32.33
CA ASP A 104 -19.55 -19.28 -33.73
C ASP A 104 -18.30 -18.44 -34.05
N ALA A 105 -17.92 -17.52 -33.15
CA ALA A 105 -16.83 -16.58 -33.39
C ALA A 105 -16.37 -15.83 -32.13
N VAL A 106 -15.34 -15.01 -32.33
CA VAL A 106 -14.74 -14.15 -31.32
C VAL A 106 -15.00 -12.69 -31.68
N TYR A 107 -15.56 -11.93 -30.73
CA TYR A 107 -16.00 -10.55 -30.95
C TYR A 107 -15.22 -9.57 -30.06
N PRO A 108 -14.24 -8.83 -30.60
CA PRO A 108 -13.53 -7.80 -29.86
C PRO A 108 -14.34 -6.50 -29.80
N ILE A 109 -14.47 -5.91 -28.61
CA ILE A 109 -15.21 -4.67 -28.35
C ILE A 109 -14.22 -3.71 -27.71
N SER A 110 -14.01 -2.54 -28.34
CA SER A 110 -13.07 -1.54 -27.84
C SER A 110 -13.77 -0.53 -26.96
N LEU A 111 -13.14 -0.21 -25.84
CA LEU A 111 -13.69 0.59 -24.76
C LEU A 111 -12.68 1.64 -24.35
N ASN A 112 -13.16 2.85 -24.09
CA ASN A 112 -12.32 3.92 -23.58
C ASN A 112 -12.94 4.51 -22.31
N ARG A 113 -12.28 4.28 -21.18
CA ARG A 113 -12.59 4.91 -19.90
C ARG A 113 -11.96 6.29 -19.87
N MET A 114 -12.80 7.32 -19.76
CA MET A 114 -12.38 8.72 -19.73
C MET A 114 -12.25 9.25 -18.30
N GLU A 115 -13.11 8.78 -17.39
CA GLU A 115 -13.16 9.24 -16.00
C GLU A 115 -13.13 8.07 -15.02
N ALA A 116 -12.74 8.33 -13.77
CA ALA A 116 -12.77 7.32 -12.71
C ALA A 116 -14.21 7.11 -12.21
N ILE A 117 -14.58 5.87 -11.92
CA ILE A 117 -15.87 5.53 -11.29
C ILE A 117 -15.63 5.29 -9.81
N ALA A 118 -16.44 5.95 -8.97
CA ALA A 118 -16.47 5.65 -7.55
C ALA A 118 -16.96 4.21 -7.32
N LYS A 119 -16.19 3.42 -6.59
CA LYS A 119 -16.58 2.05 -6.23
C LYS A 119 -17.82 2.10 -5.33
N PRO A 120 -18.91 1.39 -5.69
CA PRO A 120 -20.08 1.26 -4.82
C PRO A 120 -19.71 0.69 -3.44
N THR A 121 -20.44 1.08 -2.39
CA THR A 121 -20.18 0.61 -1.01
C THR A 121 -20.33 -0.90 -0.88
N ASP A 122 -21.22 -1.50 -1.67
CA ASP A 122 -21.50 -2.93 -1.72
C ASP A 122 -20.72 -3.64 -2.84
N ALA A 123 -19.72 -2.99 -3.43
CA ALA A 123 -18.90 -3.59 -4.48
C ALA A 123 -18.11 -4.78 -3.95
N ILE A 124 -18.16 -5.88 -4.72
CA ILE A 124 -17.32 -7.05 -4.45
C ILE A 124 -15.92 -6.71 -4.96
N ALA A 125 -14.88 -6.97 -4.18
CA ALA A 125 -13.52 -6.58 -4.54
C ALA A 125 -12.92 -7.42 -5.68
N ASP A 126 -13.38 -8.66 -5.82
CA ASP A 126 -12.95 -9.58 -6.87
C ASP A 126 -13.78 -9.35 -8.14
N LEU A 127 -13.08 -9.10 -9.25
CA LEU A 127 -13.69 -8.76 -10.54
C LEU A 127 -14.50 -9.94 -11.10
N GLU A 128 -13.96 -11.15 -11.02
CA GLU A 128 -14.62 -12.34 -11.58
C GLU A 128 -15.95 -12.60 -10.87
N GLU A 129 -15.91 -12.65 -9.54
CA GLU A 129 -17.10 -12.85 -8.71
C GLU A 129 -18.17 -11.77 -8.92
N ASP A 130 -17.75 -10.49 -9.04
CA ASP A 130 -18.70 -9.39 -9.27
C ASP A 130 -19.37 -9.47 -10.64
N VAL A 131 -18.60 -9.83 -11.68
CA VAL A 131 -19.15 -10.01 -13.04
C VAL A 131 -20.09 -11.22 -13.09
N LEU A 132 -19.71 -12.35 -12.48
CA LEU A 132 -20.56 -13.54 -12.42
C LEU A 132 -21.90 -13.24 -11.75
N ARG A 133 -21.87 -12.56 -10.60
CA ARG A 133 -23.09 -12.19 -9.87
C ARG A 133 -23.94 -11.16 -10.59
N ALA A 134 -23.32 -10.21 -11.30
CA ALA A 134 -24.05 -9.23 -12.09
C ALA A 134 -24.71 -9.86 -13.33
N SER A 135 -24.09 -10.89 -13.89
CA SER A 135 -24.49 -11.51 -15.15
C SER A 135 -25.47 -12.68 -15.01
N LEU A 136 -25.34 -13.47 -13.94
CA LEU A 136 -26.13 -14.69 -13.73
C LEU A 136 -27.41 -14.40 -12.94
N SER A 137 -28.47 -15.16 -13.22
CA SER A 137 -29.69 -15.12 -12.40
C SER A 137 -29.45 -15.74 -11.01
N SER A 138 -30.24 -15.35 -10.01
CA SER A 138 -30.14 -15.95 -8.65
C SER A 138 -30.28 -17.47 -8.65
N THR A 139 -31.12 -18.02 -9.54
CA THR A 139 -31.29 -19.47 -9.70
C THR A 139 -30.04 -20.16 -10.24
N GLU A 140 -29.33 -19.53 -11.18
CA GLU A 140 -28.10 -20.08 -11.76
C GLU A 140 -26.92 -19.94 -10.79
N GLN A 141 -26.87 -18.82 -10.06
CA GLN A 141 -25.92 -18.63 -8.95
C GLN A 141 -26.06 -19.75 -7.90
N LEU A 142 -27.29 -20.07 -7.50
CA LEU A 142 -27.57 -21.16 -6.56
C LEU A 142 -27.13 -22.53 -7.09
N LYS A 143 -27.37 -22.83 -8.38
CA LYS A 143 -26.90 -24.08 -9.01
C LYS A 143 -25.37 -24.19 -9.01
N ARG A 144 -24.66 -23.06 -9.11
CA ARG A 144 -23.19 -22.99 -9.02
C ARG A 144 -22.66 -22.96 -7.59
N GLY A 145 -23.54 -23.10 -6.58
CA GLY A 145 -23.16 -23.06 -5.17
C GLY A 145 -22.72 -21.68 -4.69
N MET A 146 -23.06 -20.61 -5.43
CA MET A 146 -22.75 -19.24 -5.02
C MET A 146 -23.73 -18.83 -3.91
N PRO A 147 -23.25 -18.39 -2.73
CA PRO A 147 -24.13 -17.89 -1.69
C PRO A 147 -24.81 -16.59 -2.12
N ASP A 148 -25.91 -16.22 -1.48
CA ASP A 148 -26.57 -14.93 -1.73
C ASP A 148 -25.61 -13.75 -1.46
N ARG A 149 -25.81 -12.63 -2.16
CA ARG A 149 -24.92 -11.45 -2.14
C ARG A 149 -24.73 -10.93 -0.73
N GLU A 150 -25.80 -10.81 0.06
CA GLU A 150 -25.72 -10.33 1.44
C GLU A 150 -24.88 -11.27 2.31
N THR A 151 -25.08 -12.58 2.17
CA THR A 151 -24.34 -13.60 2.89
C THR A 151 -22.85 -13.59 2.51
N PHE A 152 -22.56 -13.41 1.22
CA PHE A 152 -21.19 -13.28 0.72
C PHE A 152 -20.48 -12.05 1.30
N LEU A 153 -21.12 -10.88 1.22
CA LEU A 153 -20.57 -9.62 1.73
C LEU A 153 -20.36 -9.69 3.25
N ALA A 154 -21.29 -10.27 4.00
CA ALA A 154 -21.14 -10.46 5.44
C ALA A 154 -19.95 -11.38 5.77
N THR A 155 -19.79 -12.47 5.02
CA THR A 155 -18.66 -13.40 5.19
C THR A 155 -17.32 -12.72 4.89
N MET A 156 -17.25 -11.94 3.81
CA MET A 156 -16.06 -11.17 3.45
C MET A 156 -15.74 -10.09 4.48
N ALA A 157 -16.75 -9.36 4.97
CA ALA A 157 -16.58 -8.36 6.03
C ALA A 157 -16.06 -9.01 7.32
N ALA A 158 -16.63 -10.14 7.75
CA ALA A 158 -16.17 -10.88 8.92
C ALA A 158 -14.72 -11.37 8.75
N LYS A 159 -14.35 -11.84 7.56
CA LYS A 159 -12.96 -12.25 7.24
C LYS A 159 -12.00 -11.06 7.28
N ALA A 160 -12.41 -9.91 6.75
CA ALA A 160 -11.63 -8.68 6.78
C ALA A 160 -11.38 -8.18 8.22
N GLU A 161 -12.41 -8.19 9.06
CA GLU A 161 -12.29 -7.81 10.48
C GLU A 161 -11.35 -8.76 11.24
N LYS A 162 -11.46 -10.08 11.02
CA LYS A 162 -10.50 -11.05 11.59
C LYS A 162 -9.07 -10.77 11.15
N SER A 163 -8.85 -10.51 9.86
CA SER A 163 -7.53 -10.19 9.33
C SER A 163 -6.95 -8.89 9.90
N LYS A 164 -7.78 -7.85 10.08
CA LYS A 164 -7.35 -6.59 10.72
C LYS A 164 -6.95 -6.83 12.17
N ALA A 165 -7.77 -7.56 12.93
CA ALA A 165 -7.49 -7.88 14.32
C ALA A 165 -6.17 -8.68 14.46
N GLU A 166 -5.94 -9.65 13.58
CA GLU A 166 -4.69 -10.43 13.54
C GLU A 166 -3.47 -9.55 13.22
N LYS A 167 -3.55 -8.71 12.20
CA LYS A 167 -2.47 -7.76 11.86
C LYS A 167 -2.18 -6.80 13.00
N GLU A 168 -3.20 -6.37 13.74
CA GLU A 168 -3.03 -5.50 14.89
C GLU A 168 -2.34 -6.22 16.05
N GLN A 169 -2.72 -7.48 16.34
CA GLN A 169 -2.05 -8.30 17.36
C GLN A 169 -0.58 -8.51 17.02
N ILE A 170 -0.27 -8.87 15.77
CA ILE A 170 1.10 -9.01 15.29
C ILE A 170 1.87 -7.68 15.42
N GLY A 171 1.23 -6.56 15.08
CA GLY A 171 1.80 -5.23 15.24
C GLY A 171 2.11 -4.87 16.70
N ARG A 172 1.21 -5.20 17.63
CA ARG A 172 1.43 -5.01 19.08
C ARG A 172 2.58 -5.86 19.59
N PHE A 173 2.62 -7.14 19.23
CA PHE A 173 3.70 -8.04 19.59
C PHE A 173 5.05 -7.55 19.09
N ARG A 174 5.13 -7.12 17.83
CA ARG A 174 6.36 -6.56 17.23
C ARG A 174 6.86 -5.33 18.00
N ARG A 175 5.97 -4.39 18.35
CA ARG A 175 6.34 -3.21 19.15
C ARG A 175 6.85 -3.59 20.54
N GLU A 176 6.26 -4.61 21.15
CA GLU A 176 6.70 -5.09 22.47
C GLU A 176 8.10 -5.71 22.40
N VAL A 177 8.37 -6.55 21.40
CA VAL A 177 9.69 -7.14 21.16
C VAL A 177 10.74 -6.05 20.90
N GLU A 178 10.43 -5.07 20.05
CA GLU A 178 11.32 -3.93 19.77
C GLU A 178 11.59 -3.09 21.03
N ALA A 179 10.59 -2.87 21.88
CA ALA A 179 10.74 -2.15 23.13
C ALA A 179 11.61 -2.91 24.14
N ARG A 180 11.44 -4.24 24.24
CA ARG A 180 12.28 -5.10 25.09
C ARG A 180 13.74 -5.08 24.61
N ALA A 181 13.96 -5.23 23.30
CA ALA A 181 15.29 -5.16 22.71
C ALA A 181 15.98 -3.81 22.98
N LYS A 182 15.26 -2.69 22.84
CA LYS A 182 15.81 -1.36 23.16
C LYS A 182 16.17 -1.20 24.64
N LYS A 183 15.33 -1.71 25.55
CA LYS A 183 15.62 -1.69 27.00
C LYS A 183 16.85 -2.53 27.33
N GLU A 184 16.98 -3.70 26.71
CA GLU A 184 18.14 -4.58 26.90
C GLU A 184 19.43 -3.95 26.37
N GLN A 185 19.39 -3.34 25.17
CA GLN A 185 20.52 -2.59 24.61
C GLN A 185 20.93 -1.42 25.50
N ALA A 186 19.96 -0.65 26.02
CA ALA A 186 20.25 0.46 26.93
C ALA A 186 20.90 -0.04 28.24
N LEU A 187 20.41 -1.16 28.80
CA LEU A 187 21.00 -1.76 29.98
C LEU A 187 22.42 -2.29 29.73
N ALA A 188 22.66 -2.89 28.57
CA ALA A 188 23.99 -3.37 28.17
C ALA A 188 24.98 -2.20 28.05
N LEU A 189 24.57 -1.08 27.45
CA LEU A 189 25.40 0.13 27.35
C LEU A 189 25.74 0.73 28.72
N VAL A 190 24.78 0.75 29.66
CA VAL A 190 25.03 1.20 31.03
C VAL A 190 26.04 0.30 31.73
N ARG A 191 25.85 -1.03 31.65
CA ARG A 191 26.79 -2.02 32.22
C ARG A 191 28.19 -1.88 31.62
N GLU A 192 28.29 -1.64 30.32
CA GLU A 192 29.57 -1.44 29.64
C GLU A 192 30.28 -0.17 30.13
N LYS A 193 29.55 0.94 30.26
CA LYS A 193 30.11 2.19 30.81
C LYS A 193 30.61 2.02 32.25
N GLU A 194 29.87 1.32 33.10
CA GLU A 194 30.29 1.02 34.47
C GLU A 194 31.57 0.16 34.51
N LEU A 195 31.63 -0.89 33.67
CA LEU A 195 32.82 -1.73 33.54
C LEU A 195 34.04 -0.92 33.09
N ARG A 196 33.89 -0.07 32.07
CA ARG A 196 34.97 0.80 31.60
C ARG A 196 35.42 1.78 32.69
N ALA A 197 34.50 2.35 33.46
CA ALA A 197 34.83 3.24 34.56
C ALA A 197 35.61 2.52 35.69
N ARG A 198 35.20 1.29 36.05
CA ARG A 198 35.92 0.45 37.03
C ARG A 198 37.32 0.08 36.55
N LEU A 199 37.46 -0.30 35.27
CA LEU A 199 38.75 -0.60 34.67
C LEU A 199 39.68 0.62 34.67
N LYS A 200 39.15 1.80 34.35
CA LYS A 200 39.91 3.05 34.37
C LYS A 200 40.41 3.39 35.78
N LYS A 201 39.54 3.33 36.79
CA LYS A 201 39.95 3.53 38.20
C LYS A 201 41.04 2.56 38.64
N ARG A 202 40.88 1.27 38.32
CA ARG A 202 41.88 0.24 38.66
C ARG A 202 43.22 0.46 37.93
N ALA A 203 43.19 0.98 36.70
CA ALA A 203 44.40 1.34 35.96
C ALA A 203 45.10 2.57 36.58
N GLU A 204 44.34 3.58 36.98
CA GLU A 204 44.85 4.77 37.69
C GLU A 204 45.49 4.40 39.04
N GLU A 205 44.83 3.56 39.84
CA GLU A 205 45.38 3.05 41.11
C GLU A 205 46.68 2.28 40.91
N LYS A 206 46.74 1.41 39.90
CA LYS A 206 47.97 0.68 39.52
C LYS A 206 49.07 1.62 39.03
N ALA A 207 48.73 2.67 38.29
CA ALA A 207 49.71 3.65 37.84
C ALA A 207 50.24 4.49 39.02
N LEU A 208 49.38 4.85 39.97
CA LEU A 208 49.78 5.59 41.17
C LEU A 208 50.72 4.76 42.07
N SER A 209 50.40 3.48 42.29
CA SER A 209 51.25 2.58 43.08
C SER A 209 52.58 2.26 42.38
N ALA A 210 52.58 2.13 41.06
CA ALA A 210 53.82 2.00 40.30
C ALA A 210 54.69 3.27 40.41
N ARG A 211 54.09 4.47 40.33
CA ARG A 211 54.81 5.74 40.50
C ARG A 211 55.41 5.88 41.91
N SER A 212 54.65 5.53 42.95
CA SER A 212 55.16 5.62 44.33
C SER A 212 56.29 4.62 44.60
N LEU A 213 56.24 3.42 44.01
CA LEU A 213 57.35 2.47 44.05
C LEU A 213 58.61 3.01 43.37
N VAL A 214 58.48 3.56 42.16
CA VAL A 214 59.61 4.17 41.43
C VAL A 214 60.22 5.35 42.20
N GLU A 215 59.39 6.19 42.82
CA GLU A 215 59.84 7.32 43.63
C GLU A 215 60.53 6.86 44.92
N ALA A 216 60.00 5.82 45.59
CA ALA A 216 60.65 5.20 46.75
C ALA A 216 62.02 4.61 46.39
N ASP A 217 62.14 3.94 45.24
CA ASP A 217 63.41 3.41 44.75
C ASP A 217 64.40 4.52 44.42
N ARG A 218 63.93 5.64 43.85
CA ARG A 218 64.75 6.82 43.55
C ARG A 218 65.29 7.48 44.83
N LEU A 219 64.45 7.62 45.85
CA LEU A 219 64.85 8.16 47.16
C LEU A 219 65.84 7.24 47.89
N ARG A 220 65.69 5.91 47.77
CA ARG A 220 66.69 4.95 48.27
C ARG A 220 68.02 5.12 47.54
N ALA A 221 68.02 5.18 46.22
CA ALA A 221 69.23 5.41 45.43
C ALA A 221 69.91 6.75 45.74
N GLU A 222 69.16 7.81 46.03
CA GLU A 222 69.72 9.10 46.46
C GLU A 222 70.31 9.06 47.87
N LYS A 223 69.66 8.37 48.82
CA LYS A 223 70.22 8.13 50.15
C LYS A 223 71.51 7.34 50.08
N ASP A 224 71.54 6.25 49.30
CA ASP A 224 72.74 5.44 49.10
C ASP A 224 73.89 6.27 48.48
N ARG A 225 73.58 7.16 47.53
CA ARG A 225 74.56 8.10 46.95
C ARG A 225 75.03 9.15 47.96
N ALA A 226 74.16 9.67 48.81
CA ALA A 226 74.51 10.63 49.85
C ALA A 226 75.38 10.01 50.94
N GLU A 227 75.10 8.76 51.34
CA GLU A 227 75.94 7.98 52.25
C GLU A 227 77.30 7.66 51.64
N ALA A 228 77.34 7.27 50.36
CA ALA A 228 78.60 7.06 49.63
C ALA A 228 79.44 8.34 49.57
N LYS A 229 78.82 9.52 49.34
CA LYS A 229 79.51 10.82 49.39
C LYS A 229 80.02 11.13 50.80
N LYS A 230 79.21 10.97 51.85
CA LYS A 230 79.64 11.18 53.25
C LYS A 230 80.82 10.27 53.63
N LYS A 231 80.82 9.01 53.18
CA LYS A 231 81.93 8.07 53.40
C LYS A 231 83.20 8.52 52.68
N LYS A 232 83.08 9.12 51.49
CA LYS A 232 84.19 9.71 50.73
C LYS A 232 84.76 10.97 51.40
N THR A 233 83.91 11.86 51.92
CA THR A 233 84.34 13.08 52.65
C THR A 233 84.96 12.77 54.01
N ARG A 234 84.50 11.72 54.69
CA ARG A 234 85.07 11.26 55.97
C ARG A 234 86.47 10.67 55.78
N ASN A 235 86.72 10.01 54.65
CA ASN A 235 88.05 9.53 54.29
C ASN A 235 89.02 10.64 53.83
N SER A 236 88.52 11.79 53.36
CA SER A 236 89.37 12.94 53.00
C SER A 236 89.72 13.86 54.18
N LEU A 237 89.12 13.66 55.36
CA LEU A 237 89.40 14.41 56.60
C LEU A 237 90.36 13.68 57.54
N VAL A 238 90.82 12.48 57.18
CA VAL A 238 91.82 11.68 57.94
C VAL A 238 93.23 11.86 57.37
N ILE A 239 93.39 12.71 56.35
CA ILE A 239 94.70 13.10 55.79
C ILE A 239 94.81 14.62 55.88
N ASN A 240 95.12 15.11 57.07
CA ASN A 240 95.87 16.34 57.35
C ASN A 240 96.27 16.34 58.83
#